data_AF-A0A067K0H6-F1
#
_entry.id   AF-A0A067K0H6-F1
#
_cell.length_a   1.000
_cell.length_b   1.000
_cell.length_c   1.000
_cell.angle_alpha   90.00
_cell.angle_beta   90.00
_cell.angle_gamma   90.00
#
_symmetry.space_group_name_H-M   'P 1'
#
loop_
_entity.id
_entity.type
_entity.pdbx_description
1 polymer ?
#
loop_
_entity_poly.entity_id
_entity_poly.type
_entity_poly.pdbx_seq_one_letter_code
_entity_poly.pdbx_strand_id
1 'polypeptide(L)'
;MSQSMGILISQVTEDKIWYPTPRQLEDIIGKLPIVHIEDVREAHIFCIEKPSVSGRFLCAKALLSSAEIANYWQKKYPHIAINGEFVENLDREIVLSSTKLKELGFEYKHGVEKILDDTLKCAQELGQPQF
;
A
#
# COMPACT_ATOMS: atom_id res chain seq x y z
N MET A 1 11.27 -11.45 0.10
CA MET A 1 10.24 -10.39 0.19
C MET A 1 9.06 -10.77 -0.71
N SER A 2 7.81 -10.46 -0.33
CA SER A 2 6.67 -10.72 -1.23
C SER A 2 6.66 -9.75 -2.42
N GLN A 3 6.02 -10.15 -3.52
CA GLN A 3 5.88 -9.27 -4.70
C GLN A 3 5.15 -7.96 -4.37
N SER A 4 4.11 -8.02 -3.51
CA SER A 4 3.37 -6.82 -3.10
C SER A 4 4.23 -5.79 -2.38
N MET A 5 5.15 -6.25 -1.53
CA MET A 5 6.10 -5.37 -0.84
C MET A 5 7.10 -4.77 -1.84
N GLY A 6 7.64 -5.59 -2.76
CA GLY A 6 8.55 -5.12 -3.79
C GLY A 6 7.93 -4.03 -4.69
N ILE A 7 6.67 -4.19 -5.07
CA ILE A 7 5.91 -3.16 -5.81
C ILE A 7 5.82 -1.86 -5.01
N LEU A 8 5.49 -1.95 -3.71
CA LEU A 8 5.25 -0.77 -2.87
C LEU A 8 6.51 0.09 -2.64
N ILE A 9 7.69 -0.53 -2.63
CA ILE A 9 8.99 0.15 -2.47
C ILE A 9 9.76 0.31 -3.78
N SER A 10 9.20 -0.14 -4.91
CA SER A 10 9.92 -0.17 -6.20
C SER A 10 10.48 1.18 -6.63
N GLN A 11 9.81 2.28 -6.26
CA GLN A 11 10.24 3.65 -6.53
C GLN A 11 11.51 4.04 -5.78
N VAL A 12 11.75 3.49 -4.58
CA VAL A 12 12.94 3.77 -3.75
C VAL A 12 14.04 2.73 -3.94
N THR A 13 13.72 1.53 -4.42
CA THR A 13 14.69 0.46 -4.66
C THR A 13 15.15 0.34 -6.11
N GLU A 14 14.77 1.28 -6.98
CA GLU A 14 14.95 1.29 -8.45
C GLU A 14 14.89 -0.11 -9.09
N ASP A 15 14.02 -0.98 -8.57
CA ASP A 15 13.95 -2.36 -9.01
C ASP A 15 13.25 -2.36 -10.36
N LYS A 16 14.04 -2.39 -11.44
CA LYS A 16 13.56 -2.26 -12.82
C LYS A 16 12.45 -3.24 -13.19
N ILE A 17 12.33 -4.36 -12.46
CA ILE A 17 11.25 -5.34 -12.67
C ILE A 17 9.93 -4.79 -12.15
N TRP A 18 9.92 -4.24 -10.94
CA TRP A 18 8.70 -3.76 -10.26
C TRP A 18 8.44 -2.27 -10.44
N TYR A 19 9.43 -1.52 -10.89
CA TYR A 19 9.41 -0.07 -11.06
C TYR A 19 8.17 0.48 -11.79
N PRO A 20 7.77 -0.06 -12.96
CA PRO A 20 6.61 0.46 -13.67
C PRO A 20 5.28 0.03 -13.02
N THR A 21 5.29 -0.94 -12.11
CA THR A 21 4.09 -1.62 -11.64
C THR A 21 3.13 -0.72 -10.85
N PRO A 22 3.56 0.19 -9.96
CA PRO A 22 2.63 1.09 -9.29
C PRO A 22 1.84 1.96 -10.27
N ARG A 23 2.52 2.58 -11.23
CA ARG A 23 1.89 3.43 -12.27
C ARG A 23 0.89 2.62 -13.10
N GLN A 24 1.28 1.43 -13.55
CA GLN A 24 0.43 0.52 -14.33
C GLN A 24 -0.79 0.04 -13.55
N LEU A 25 -0.62 -0.35 -12.28
CA LEU A 25 -1.74 -0.73 -11.42
C LEU A 25 -2.69 0.43 -11.23
N GLU A 26 -2.17 1.62 -10.96
CA GLU A 26 -3.00 2.83 -10.87
C GLU A 26 -3.78 3.09 -12.17
N ASP A 27 -3.22 2.80 -13.34
CA ASP A 27 -3.92 2.92 -14.63
C ASP A 27 -5.02 1.89 -14.85
N ILE A 28 -4.86 0.68 -14.30
CA ILE A 28 -5.85 -0.41 -14.46
C ILE A 28 -6.95 -0.32 -13.42
N ILE A 29 -6.59 -0.11 -12.14
CA ILE A 29 -7.51 -0.18 -11.00
C ILE A 29 -7.75 1.17 -10.34
N GLY A 30 -7.15 2.23 -10.85
CA GLY A 30 -7.38 3.60 -10.42
C GLY A 30 -6.46 4.09 -9.30
N LYS A 31 -6.36 3.35 -8.20
CA LYS A 31 -5.42 3.59 -7.09
C LYS A 31 -5.04 2.26 -6.43
N LEU A 32 -3.86 2.19 -5.84
CA LEU A 32 -3.36 0.99 -5.16
C LEU A 32 -4.01 0.82 -3.79
N PRO A 33 -4.76 -0.26 -3.54
CA PRO A 33 -5.22 -0.60 -2.20
C PRO A 33 -4.06 -1.10 -1.35
N ILE A 34 -3.91 -0.52 -0.16
CA ILE A 34 -2.89 -0.93 0.80
C ILE A 34 -3.51 -1.30 2.15
N VAL A 35 -2.91 -2.26 2.83
CA VAL A 35 -3.30 -2.72 4.17
C VAL A 35 -2.09 -3.36 4.85
N HIS A 36 -1.99 -3.20 6.17
CA HIS A 36 -0.94 -3.85 6.94
C HIS A 36 -1.23 -5.35 7.10
N ILE A 37 -0.21 -6.20 7.09
CA ILE A 37 -0.39 -7.65 7.19
C ILE A 37 -1.05 -8.07 8.52
N GLU A 38 -0.78 -7.35 9.60
CA GLU A 38 -1.46 -7.60 10.89
C GLU A 38 -2.95 -7.23 10.81
N ASP A 39 -3.32 -6.12 10.15
CA ASP A 39 -4.74 -5.78 9.94
C ASP A 39 -5.45 -6.83 9.07
N VAL A 40 -4.75 -7.42 8.08
CA VAL A 40 -5.31 -8.53 7.30
C VAL A 40 -5.58 -9.74 8.20
N ARG A 41 -4.63 -10.13 9.05
CA ARG A 41 -4.80 -11.23 10.01
C ARG A 41 -5.99 -10.96 10.94
N GLU A 42 -6.06 -9.78 11.54
CA GLU A 42 -7.14 -9.41 12.46
C GLU A 42 -8.50 -9.38 11.75
N ALA A 43 -8.56 -8.91 10.50
CA ALA A 43 -9.78 -8.92 9.70
C ALA A 43 -10.28 -10.35 9.42
N HIS A 44 -9.37 -11.31 9.20
CA HIS A 44 -9.76 -12.72 9.05
C HIS A 44 -10.35 -13.27 10.35
N ILE A 45 -9.68 -13.06 11.49
CA ILE A 45 -10.17 -13.50 12.82
C ILE A 45 -11.55 -12.90 13.08
N PHE A 46 -11.69 -11.59 12.89
CA PHE A 46 -12.94 -10.87 13.07
C PHE A 46 -14.10 -11.44 12.22
N CYS A 47 -13.83 -11.79 10.96
CA CYS A 47 -14.85 -12.38 10.09
C CYS A 47 -15.23 -13.80 10.53
N ILE A 48 -14.26 -14.60 10.98
CA ILE A 48 -14.49 -15.98 11.44
C ILE A 48 -15.32 -16.00 12.73
N GLU A 49 -15.04 -15.09 13.66
CA GLU A 49 -15.71 -15.04 14.97
C GLU A 49 -17.13 -14.45 14.93
N LYS A 50 -17.55 -13.86 13.80
CA LYS A 50 -18.88 -13.25 13.64
C LYS A 50 -19.75 -14.05 12.66
N PRO A 51 -20.63 -14.96 13.15
CA PRO A 51 -21.47 -15.79 12.30
C PRO A 51 -22.41 -15.02 11.35
N SER A 52 -22.71 -13.75 11.63
CA SER A 52 -23.53 -12.88 10.79
C SER A 52 -22.79 -12.30 9.58
N VAL A 53 -21.46 -12.43 9.53
CA VAL A 53 -20.63 -11.92 8.43
C VAL A 53 -20.75 -12.84 7.23
N SER A 54 -21.20 -12.29 6.09
CA SER A 54 -21.35 -13.03 4.85
C SER A 54 -21.05 -12.17 3.61
N GLY A 55 -20.59 -12.85 2.56
CA GLY A 55 -20.24 -12.27 1.28
C GLY A 55 -18.80 -11.74 1.21
N ARG A 56 -18.57 -10.78 0.31
CA ARG A 56 -17.25 -10.21 0.04
C ARG A 56 -17.04 -8.91 0.79
N PHE A 57 -15.79 -8.68 1.21
CA PHE A 57 -15.34 -7.52 1.94
C PHE A 57 -14.03 -7.03 1.36
N LEU A 58 -13.90 -5.71 1.15
CA LEU A 58 -12.62 -5.12 0.80
C LEU A 58 -11.81 -4.88 2.08
N CYS A 59 -10.67 -5.56 2.20
CA CYS A 59 -9.70 -5.34 3.27
C CYS A 59 -8.60 -4.39 2.77
N ALA A 60 -8.86 -3.09 2.89
CA ALA A 60 -7.95 -2.03 2.50
C ALA A 60 -8.04 -0.88 3.50
N LYS A 61 -6.90 -0.40 4.00
CA LYS A 61 -6.82 0.77 4.88
C LYS A 61 -7.00 2.06 4.09
N ALA A 62 -6.34 2.14 2.93
CA ALA A 62 -6.30 3.32 2.07
C ALA A 62 -6.13 2.91 0.60
N LEU A 63 -6.45 3.85 -0.30
CA LEU A 63 -6.11 3.79 -1.71
C LEU A 63 -5.09 4.90 -1.98
N LEU A 64 -3.95 4.56 -2.58
CA LEU A 64 -2.89 5.52 -2.90
C LEU A 64 -2.63 5.55 -4.40
N SER A 65 -2.40 6.74 -4.96
CA SER A 65 -1.74 6.88 -6.24
C SER A 65 -0.25 6.59 -6.12
N SER A 66 0.38 6.24 -7.23
CA SER A 66 1.82 6.17 -7.39
C SER A 66 2.50 7.49 -7.00
N ALA A 67 1.84 8.63 -7.25
CA ALA A 67 2.27 9.95 -6.81
C ALA A 67 2.17 10.17 -5.30
N GLU A 68 1.11 9.71 -4.64
CA GLU A 68 1.02 9.77 -3.17
C GLU A 68 2.15 8.95 -2.52
N ILE A 69 2.49 7.79 -3.09
CA ILE A 69 3.61 6.94 -2.64
C ILE A 69 4.96 7.64 -2.89
N ALA A 70 5.19 8.16 -4.10
CA ALA A 70 6.45 8.84 -4.46
C ALA A 70 6.71 10.08 -3.60
N ASN A 71 5.67 10.90 -3.40
CA ASN A 71 5.74 12.09 -2.55
C ASN A 71 6.04 11.74 -1.10
N TYR A 72 5.47 10.65 -0.58
CA TYR A 72 5.80 10.15 0.76
C TYR A 72 7.30 9.84 0.88
N TRP A 73 7.85 9.11 -0.08
CA TRP A 73 9.27 8.75 -0.10
C TRP A 73 10.18 9.96 -0.20
N GLN A 74 9.93 10.88 -1.14
CA GLN A 74 10.73 12.10 -1.29
C GLN A 74 10.72 12.96 -0.03
N LYS A 75 9.57 13.08 0.62
CA LYS A 75 9.43 13.87 1.85
C LYS A 75 10.20 13.26 3.02
N LYS A 76 10.15 11.93 3.18
CA LYS A 76 10.70 11.24 4.35
C LYS A 76 12.16 10.81 4.16
N TYR A 77 12.54 10.46 2.94
CA TYR A 77 13.87 9.99 2.54
C TYR A 77 14.41 10.86 1.39
N PRO A 78 14.68 12.16 1.63
CA PRO A 78 15.06 13.10 0.56
C PRO A 78 16.42 12.78 -0.10
N HIS A 79 17.18 11.84 0.45
CA HIS A 79 18.43 11.36 -0.13
C HIS A 79 18.21 10.32 -1.24
N ILE A 80 17.01 9.75 -1.36
CA ILE A 80 16.65 8.79 -2.40
C ILE A 80 16.06 9.55 -3.58
N ALA A 81 16.68 9.41 -4.76
CA ALA A 81 16.16 10.00 -5.99
C ALA A 81 14.94 9.21 -6.48
N ILE A 82 13.81 9.90 -6.65
CA ILE A 82 12.60 9.33 -7.26
C ILE A 82 12.38 10.01 -8.61
N ASN A 83 12.09 9.23 -9.67
CA ASN A 83 11.83 9.78 -10.99
C ASN A 83 10.57 10.67 -10.97
N GLY A 84 10.67 11.83 -11.63
CA GLY A 84 9.62 12.82 -11.71
C GLY A 84 8.31 12.29 -12.30
N GLU A 85 8.35 11.27 -13.18
CA GLU A 85 7.15 10.64 -13.74
C GLU A 85 6.21 10.05 -12.67
N PHE A 86 6.76 9.60 -11.53
CA PHE A 86 5.93 9.09 -10.44
C PHE A 86 5.39 10.19 -9.56
N VAL A 87 5.98 11.38 -9.57
CA VAL A 87 5.51 12.53 -8.78
C VAL A 87 4.30 13.18 -9.47
N GLU A 88 4.16 12.98 -10.78
CA GLU A 88 3.03 13.47 -11.55
C GLU A 88 1.71 12.81 -11.12
N ASN A 89 0.81 13.63 -10.59
CA ASN A 89 -0.53 13.21 -10.22
C ASN A 89 -1.42 13.21 -11.47
N LEU A 90 -2.22 12.15 -11.66
CA LEU A 90 -3.18 12.08 -12.77
C LEU A 90 -4.53 12.75 -12.45
N ASP A 91 -4.64 13.43 -11.31
CA ASP A 91 -5.84 14.12 -10.83
C ASP A 91 -7.11 13.25 -10.89
N ARG A 92 -6.95 11.94 -10.62
CA ARG A 92 -8.05 10.98 -10.55
C ARG A 92 -8.66 10.99 -9.16
N GLU A 93 -9.91 11.43 -9.05
CA GLU A 93 -10.66 11.35 -7.80
C GLU A 93 -11.19 9.93 -7.58
N ILE A 94 -10.42 9.12 -6.84
CA ILE A 94 -10.77 7.74 -6.52
C ILE A 94 -10.74 7.59 -5.00
N VAL A 95 -11.91 7.34 -4.44
CA VAL A 95 -12.15 7.26 -2.99
C VAL A 95 -12.48 5.82 -2.60
N LEU A 96 -11.94 5.39 -1.46
CA LEU A 96 -12.29 4.12 -0.84
C LEU A 96 -13.73 4.18 -0.33
N SER A 97 -14.69 3.76 -1.15
CA SER A 97 -16.12 3.75 -0.79
C SER A 97 -16.53 2.52 0.02
N SER A 98 -15.74 1.44 0.01
CA SER A 98 -16.08 0.23 0.75
C SER A 98 -15.75 0.38 2.23
N THR A 99 -16.79 0.62 3.03
CA THR A 99 -16.75 0.77 4.48
C THR A 99 -17.28 -0.45 5.23
N LYS A 100 -17.70 -1.50 4.51
CA LYS A 100 -18.44 -2.65 5.06
C LYS A 100 -17.76 -3.34 6.26
N LEU A 101 -16.44 -3.50 6.25
CA LEU A 101 -15.71 -4.04 7.43
C LEU A 101 -15.83 -3.10 8.64
N LYS A 102 -15.65 -1.78 8.42
CA LYS A 102 -15.74 -0.77 9.47
C LYS A 102 -17.16 -0.66 10.03
N GLU A 103 -18.18 -0.74 9.17
CA GLU A 103 -19.59 -0.75 9.56
C GLU A 103 -19.95 -1.94 10.47
N LEU A 104 -19.26 -3.07 10.30
CA LEU A 104 -19.41 -4.22 11.19
C LEU A 104 -18.62 -4.08 12.51
N GLY A 105 -17.85 -3.00 12.68
CA GLY A 105 -17.03 -2.72 13.85
C GLY A 105 -15.58 -3.22 13.75
N PHE A 106 -15.06 -3.51 12.55
CA PHE A 106 -13.63 -3.78 12.38
C PHE A 106 -12.84 -2.47 12.35
N GLU A 107 -11.74 -2.41 13.09
CA GLU A 107 -10.87 -1.24 13.15
C GLU A 107 -9.47 -1.58 12.63
N TYR A 108 -9.01 -0.83 11.63
CA TYR A 108 -7.64 -0.94 11.13
C TYR A 108 -6.68 -0.21 12.09
N LYS A 109 -5.77 -0.97 12.70
CA LYS A 109 -4.82 -0.50 13.71
C LYS A 109 -3.64 0.24 13.10
N HIS A 110 -3.31 -0.01 11.83
CA HIS A 110 -2.12 0.57 11.19
C HIS A 110 -2.48 1.64 10.16
N GLY A 111 -1.72 2.74 10.20
CA GLY A 111 -1.82 3.86 9.24
C GLY A 111 -0.98 3.64 7.98
N VAL A 112 -1.19 4.49 6.98
CA VAL A 112 -0.45 4.47 5.70
C VAL A 112 1.05 4.55 5.92
N GLU A 113 1.51 5.50 6.75
CA GLU A 113 2.94 5.71 7.02
C GLU A 113 3.59 4.45 7.57
N LYS A 114 2.95 3.80 8.55
CA LYS A 114 3.45 2.55 9.14
C LYS A 114 3.56 1.42 8.11
N ILE A 115 2.56 1.29 7.23
CA ILE A 115 2.58 0.28 6.15
C ILE A 115 3.79 0.51 5.23
N LEU A 116 4.01 1.75 4.81
CA LEU A 116 5.13 2.12 3.94
C LEU A 116 6.48 1.88 4.66
N ASP A 117 6.64 2.45 5.85
CA ASP A 117 7.86 2.34 6.65
C ASP A 117 8.26 0.91 6.97
N ASP A 118 7.31 0.09 7.46
CA ASP A 118 7.59 -1.30 7.83
C ASP A 118 7.97 -2.12 6.59
N THR A 119 7.39 -1.79 5.43
CA THR A 119 7.76 -2.44 4.16
C THR A 119 9.20 -2.13 3.77
N LEU A 120 9.58 -0.84 3.84
CA LEU A 120 10.95 -0.40 3.55
C LEU A 120 11.95 -0.96 4.56
N LYS A 121 11.63 -0.92 5.85
CA LYS A 121 12.47 -1.49 6.90
C LYS A 121 12.70 -2.99 6.70
N CYS A 122 11.66 -3.74 6.37
CA CYS A 122 11.79 -5.16 6.07
C CYS A 122 12.70 -5.40 4.84
N ALA A 123 12.67 -4.52 3.83
CA ALA A 123 13.59 -4.57 2.70
C ALA A 123 15.06 -4.42 3.11
N GLN A 124 15.33 -3.47 3.98
CA GLN A 124 16.67 -3.19 4.52
C GLN A 124 17.19 -4.39 5.33
N GLU A 125 16.37 -4.94 6.21
CA GLU A 125 16.72 -6.12 7.03
C GLU A 125 16.98 -7.37 6.19
N LEU A 126 16.36 -7.49 5.01
CA LEU A 126 16.57 -8.59 4.07
C LEU A 126 17.78 -8.38 3.12
N GLY A 127 18.54 -7.29 3.28
CA GLY A 127 19.76 -7.04 2.51
C GLY A 127 19.52 -6.69 1.04
N GLN A 128 18.43 -5.98 0.74
CA GLN A 128 18.19 -5.47 -0.61
C GLN A 128 19.30 -4.48 -1.02
N PRO A 129 19.91 -4.64 -2.22
CA PRO A 129 21.20 -4.05 -2.58
C PRO A 129 21.25 -2.52 -2.75
N GLN A 130 20.20 -1.79 -2.36
CA GLN A 130 20.14 -0.33 -2.40
C GLN A 130 20.12 0.34 -1.02
N PHE A 131 20.22 -0.45 0.05
CA PHE A 131 20.31 0.03 1.43
C PHE A 131 21.50 -0.58 2.18
#